data_AF-A0A9D8XZ77-F1
#
_entry.id   AF-A0A9D8XZ77-F1
#
_cell.length_a   1.000
_cell.length_b   1.000
_cell.length_c   1.000
_cell.angle_alpha   90.00
_cell.angle_beta   90.00
_cell.angle_gamma   90.00
#
_symmetry.space_group_name_H-M   'P 1'
#
loop_
_entity.id
_entity.type
_entity.pdbx_description
1 polymer ?
#
loop_
_entity_poly.entity_id
_entity_poly.type
_entity_poly.pdbx_seq_one_letter_code
_entity_poly.pdbx_strand_id
1 'polypeptide(L)' 'MLFTSLVTKRSRSMKCPFCKAEIPDNARFCTRCGRNLPRRDRSENEGHSPDG' A
#
# COMPACT_ATOMS: atom_id res chain seq x y z
N MET A 1 -27.33 -19.40 -16.12
CA MET A 1 -25.97 -19.07 -16.58
C MET A 1 -25.73 -17.61 -16.24
N LEU A 2 -24.59 -17.29 -15.62
CA LEU A 2 -24.05 -15.94 -15.33
C LEU A 2 -24.53 -15.26 -14.03
N PHE A 3 -23.81 -15.47 -12.92
CA PHE A 3 -23.49 -14.45 -11.90
C PHE A 3 -22.34 -14.96 -11.03
N THR A 4 -21.19 -15.27 -11.65
CA THR A 4 -19.94 -15.55 -10.93
C THR A 4 -19.38 -14.23 -10.39
N SER A 5 -20.03 -13.67 -9.38
CA SER A 5 -19.58 -12.51 -8.61
C SER A 5 -18.45 -12.91 -7.65
N LEU A 6 -17.41 -13.58 -8.15
CA LEU A 6 -16.12 -13.63 -7.46
C LEU A 6 -15.45 -12.28 -7.66
N VAL A 7 -16.01 -11.27 -6.98
CA VAL A 7 -15.33 -10.01 -6.69
C VAL A 7 -14.08 -10.41 -5.92
N THR A 8 -13.00 -10.65 -6.68
CA THR A 8 -11.67 -10.95 -6.16
C THR A 8 -11.20 -9.68 -5.49
N LYS A 9 -11.51 -9.57 -4.20
CA LYS A 9 -11.06 -8.49 -3.33
C LYS A 9 -9.54 -8.53 -3.35
N ARG A 10 -8.93 -7.69 -4.20
CA ARG A 10 -7.48 -7.56 -4.36
C ARG A 10 -6.90 -7.00 -3.06
N SER A 11 -6.47 -7.88 -2.18
CA SER A 11 -5.59 -7.55 -1.07
C SER A 11 -4.30 -7.00 -1.67
N ARG A 12 -4.06 -5.69 -1.52
CA ARG A 12 -2.82 -5.06 -1.98
C ARG A 12 -1.70 -5.48 -1.03
N SER A 13 -0.87 -6.39 -1.50
CA SER A 13 0.41 -6.73 -0.87
C SER A 13 1.55 -6.23 -1.76
N MET A 14 2.67 -5.88 -1.14
CA MET A 14 3.93 -5.60 -1.82
C MET A 14 5.03 -6.52 -1.32
N LYS A 15 6.14 -6.58 -2.06
CA LYS A 15 7.34 -7.29 -1.62
C LYS A 15 8.31 -6.32 -0.96
N CYS A 16 8.81 -6.68 0.21
CA CYS A 16 9.85 -5.93 0.89
C CYS A 16 11.10 -5.82 -0.01
N PRO A 17 11.63 -4.62 -0.28
CA PRO A 17 12.81 -4.48 -1.13
C PRO A 17 14.09 -5.01 -0.48
N PHE A 18 14.10 -5.20 0.85
CA PHE A 18 15.26 -5.66 1.61
C PHE A 18 15.34 -7.19 1.72
N CYS A 19 14.22 -7.85 2.03
CA CYS A 19 14.18 -9.30 2.26
C CYS A 19 13.26 -10.07 1.32
N LYS A 20 12.58 -9.38 0.39
CA LYS A 20 11.63 -9.95 -0.59
C LYS A 20 10.39 -10.64 0.01
N ALA A 21 10.16 -10.48 1.31
CA ALA A 21 8.96 -10.95 1.96
C ALA A 21 7.70 -10.25 1.46
N GLU A 22 6.60 -10.98 1.41
CA GLU A 22 5.28 -10.41 1.14
C GLU A 22 4.75 -9.69 2.39
N ILE A 23 4.38 -8.44 2.22
CA ILE A 23 3.96 -7.51 3.27
C ILE A 23 2.79 -6.66 2.78
N PRO A 24 1.95 -6.10 3.67
CA PRO A 24 0.89 -5.19 3.27
C PRO A 24 1.44 -3.95 2.56
N ASP A 25 0.72 -3.42 1.57
CA ASP A 25 1.15 -2.19 0.89
C ASP A 25 1.11 -0.96 1.81
N ASN A 26 0.27 -1.01 2.85
CA ASN A 26 0.13 -0.01 3.91
C ASN A 26 1.08 -0.22 5.11
N ALA A 27 2.01 -1.20 5.04
CA ALA A 27 2.93 -1.47 6.14
C ALA A 27 4.01 -0.37 6.27
N ARG A 28 4.22 0.15 7.48
CA ARG A 28 5.30 1.12 7.79
C ARG A 28 6.67 0.45 7.96
N PHE A 29 6.67 -0.79 8.40
CA PHE A 29 7.85 -1.60 8.65
C PHE A 29 7.60 -3.04 8.19
N CYS A 30 8.65 -3.72 7.78
CA CYS A 30 8.57 -5.11 7.36
C CYS A 30 8.39 -6.01 8.59
N THR A 31 7.28 -6.73 8.66
CA THR A 31 7.00 -7.70 9.74
C THR A 31 7.91 -8.94 9.70
N ARG A 32 8.71 -9.08 8.64
CA ARG A 32 9.62 -10.23 8.44
C ARG A 32 11.08 -9.92 8.74
N CYS A 33 11.56 -8.71 8.49
CA CYS A 33 12.95 -8.31 8.76
C CYS A 33 13.11 -7.11 9.69
N GLY A 34 12.01 -6.43 10.06
CA GLY A 34 12.03 -5.28 10.95
C GLY A 34 12.46 -3.95 10.31
N ARG A 35 12.80 -3.91 9.01
CA ARG A 35 13.24 -2.67 8.33
C ARG A 35 12.07 -1.74 8.02
N ASN A 36 12.31 -0.44 8.12
CA ASN A 36 11.38 0.60 7.70
C ASN A 36 11.14 0.56 6.19
N LEU A 37 9.88 0.70 5.80
CA LEU A 37 9.47 0.71 4.41
C LEU A 37 9.21 2.16 3.97
N PRO A 38 9.60 2.54 2.74
CA PRO A 38 9.26 3.84 2.21
C PRO A 38 7.73 3.92 2.08
N ARG A 39 7.11 4.86 2.80
CA ARG A 39 5.66 5.08 2.66
C ARG A 39 5.37 5.52 1.23
N ARG A 40 4.47 4.81 0.56
CA ARG A 40 3.79 5.34 -0.61
C ARG A 40 2.51 6.00 -0.14
N ASP A 41 2.68 7.06 0.63
CA ASP A 41 1.58 7.99 0.88
C ASP A 41 1.37 8.74 -0.43
N ARG A 42 0.36 8.33 -1.19
CA ARG A 42 -0.12 9.08 -2.36
C ARG A 42 -1.56 9.46 -2.10
N SER A 43 -1.71 10.45 -1.23
CA SER A 43 -2.72 11.50 -1.22
C SER A 43 -2.03 12.71 -0.60
N GLU A 44 -1.90 13.91 -1.14
CA GLU A 44 -2.24 14.62 -2.37
C GLU A 44 -1.23 15.80 -2.33
N ASN A 45 -0.65 16.23 -3.44
CA ASN A 45 -0.89 17.60 -3.92
C ASN A 45 -1.50 18.55 -2.85
N GLU A 46 -0.69 19.01 -1.89
CA GLU A 46 -1.05 20.10 -1.01
C GLU A 46 -1.01 21.40 -1.83
N GLY A 47 -2.07 21.62 -2.61
CA GLY A 47 -2.56 22.95 -2.87
C GLY A 47 -3.10 23.51 -1.56
N HIS A 48 -2.21 24.09 -0.75
CA HIS A 48 -2.57 24.86 0.43
C HIS A 48 -2.38 26.36 0.11
N SER A 49 -3.30 26.91 -0.69
CA SER A 49 -3.59 28.35 -0.80
C SER A 49 -4.84 28.50 -1.66
N PRO A 50 -5.90 29.19 -1.20
CA PRO A 50 -5.80 30.62 -0.94
C PRO A 50 -6.45 31.06 0.38
N ASP A 51 -5.95 32.17 0.94
CA ASP A 51 -6.77 33.25 1.53
C ASP A 51 -5.81 34.39 1.94
N GLY A 52 -5.83 35.48 1.17
CA GLY A 52 -5.02 36.69 1.35
C GLY A 52 -5.07 37.61 0.14
#